data_AF-A0A2J6Q8B6-F1
#
_entry.id   AF-A0A2J6Q8B6-F1
#
_cell.length_a   1.000
_cell.length_b   1.000
_cell.length_c   1.000
_cell.angle_alpha   90.00
_cell.angle_beta   90.00
_cell.angle_gamma   90.00
#
_symmetry.space_group_name_H-M   'P 1'
#
loop_
_entity.id
_entity.type
_entity.pdbx_description
1 polymer ?
#
loop_
_entity_poly.entity_id
_entity_poly.type
_entity_poly.pdbx_seq_one_letter_code
_entity_poly.pdbx_strand_id
1 'polypeptide(L)'
;MNHAGKAPRLGLARKINPVRPSTNTPFNPNDIVDLMSRYYQLLSRMRYFPESRIKYPPHDPPIDVEFAASLGMEPRVIKLLQLLPYVEGLHNEDEFIMRGSFADFRKKRVLERSTDPKFLSPDKGFEVENGEYVRPWVLVLTECGNRGSIVYYDTRNGHIILEDFYGGSLDPAFSSRRNGSPSFTNQNSIDNLPSRPANEMLEDFMNRHQTLEWIPFHLNAYRIFHKGELHHAELKQLFEYYGWPDNFDGPSFDVAAERWRTFNRVRGLVEDKKRKAPKVKHLSNITGRRLQEYLNRRQDGVWDGNPNMPTEEVTKLEEELEKRTRAYQIVSEQLSEAEEMAENVAGDDEEFESAWKKQIESYIRWIKSNLDFSKRDGGKFEVEEETKKMEEDIRGLEEKIRHVASLPKTSEEAIKPPGPTAIRHETLKYVI
;
A
#
# COMPACT_ATOMS: atom_id res chain seq x y z
N MET A 1 -27.48 61.74 18.16
CA MET A 1 -28.81 61.15 18.43
C MET A 1 -29.34 60.59 17.12
N ASN A 2 -29.84 59.36 17.20
CA ASN A 2 -29.99 58.40 16.09
C ASN A 2 -31.16 58.73 15.16
N HIS A 3 -30.96 58.55 13.85
CA HIS A 3 -31.96 57.87 13.01
C HIS A 3 -31.26 57.14 11.85
N ALA A 4 -31.35 55.81 11.92
CA ALA A 4 -30.86 54.87 10.92
C ALA A 4 -31.74 54.89 9.66
N GLY A 5 -31.12 55.07 8.50
CA GLY A 5 -31.76 54.88 7.20
C GLY A 5 -31.88 53.40 6.85
N LYS A 6 -33.12 52.93 6.65
CA LYS A 6 -33.41 51.63 6.02
C LYS A 6 -33.21 51.74 4.51
N ALA A 7 -32.32 50.93 3.96
CA ALA A 7 -32.21 50.73 2.51
C ALA A 7 -33.30 49.76 1.99
N PRO A 8 -33.71 49.85 0.71
CA PRO A 8 -34.81 49.06 0.15
C PRO A 8 -34.42 47.60 -0.09
N ARG A 9 -35.39 46.69 0.10
CA ARG A 9 -35.26 45.26 -0.18
C ARG A 9 -35.13 45.02 -1.69
N LEU A 10 -33.92 44.70 -2.14
CA LEU A 10 -33.66 44.09 -3.45
C LEU A 10 -34.13 42.62 -3.41
N GLY A 11 -34.94 42.26 -4.41
CA GLY A 11 -35.62 40.97 -4.51
C GLY A 11 -34.68 39.77 -4.50
N LEU A 12 -35.17 38.65 -3.97
CA LEU A 12 -34.52 37.35 -4.03
C LEU A 12 -34.23 36.98 -5.49
N ALA A 13 -32.96 37.08 -5.89
CA ALA A 13 -32.47 36.39 -7.06
C ALA A 13 -32.60 34.88 -6.81
N ARG A 14 -33.46 34.21 -7.60
CA ARG A 14 -33.48 32.75 -7.71
C ARG A 14 -32.04 32.29 -7.99
N LYS A 15 -31.45 31.56 -7.03
CA LYS A 15 -30.20 30.83 -7.25
C LYS A 15 -30.43 29.85 -8.38
N ILE A 16 -29.83 30.14 -9.53
CA ILE A 16 -29.68 29.20 -10.63
C ILE A 16 -28.70 28.14 -10.12
N ASN A 17 -29.17 26.90 -9.95
CA ASN A 17 -28.30 25.75 -9.67
C ASN A 17 -27.23 25.69 -10.78
N PRO A 18 -25.94 25.48 -10.44
CA PRO A 18 -24.93 25.23 -11.46
C PRO A 18 -25.24 23.89 -12.13
N VAL A 19 -25.93 23.95 -13.26
CA VAL A 19 -26.05 22.81 -14.17
C VAL A 19 -24.65 22.56 -14.72
N ARG A 20 -24.01 21.46 -14.27
CA ARG A 20 -22.78 20.97 -14.89
C ARG A 20 -23.03 20.87 -16.40
N PRO A 21 -22.15 21.40 -17.27
CA PRO A 21 -22.39 21.39 -18.70
C PRO A 21 -22.58 19.95 -19.17
N SER A 22 -23.74 19.65 -19.74
CA SER A 22 -23.96 18.39 -20.44
C SER A 22 -23.09 18.42 -21.69
N THR A 23 -21.94 17.76 -21.64
CA THR A 23 -21.26 17.36 -22.87
C THR A 23 -22.25 16.43 -23.59
N ASN A 24 -22.77 16.88 -24.73
CA ASN A 24 -23.84 16.22 -25.49
C ASN A 24 -23.35 14.92 -26.19
N THR A 25 -22.24 14.34 -25.70
CA THR A 25 -21.67 13.11 -26.21
C THR A 25 -22.43 11.95 -25.55
N PRO A 26 -23.13 11.11 -26.33
CA PRO A 26 -23.83 9.96 -25.76
C PRO A 26 -22.82 9.03 -25.08
N PHE A 27 -23.15 8.59 -23.86
CA PHE A 27 -22.36 7.60 -23.11
C PHE A 27 -22.08 6.36 -23.97
N ASN A 28 -20.81 6.08 -24.21
CA ASN A 28 -20.34 4.84 -24.81
C ASN A 28 -19.58 4.03 -23.75
N PRO A 29 -20.12 2.88 -23.28
CA PRO A 29 -19.43 2.07 -22.29
C PRO A 29 -18.09 1.53 -22.78
N ASN A 30 -17.88 1.43 -24.09
CA ASN A 30 -16.61 0.95 -24.65
C ASN A 30 -15.45 1.90 -24.36
N ASP A 31 -15.70 3.22 -24.26
CA ASP A 31 -14.63 4.21 -24.06
C ASP A 31 -13.89 3.94 -22.73
N ILE A 32 -14.64 3.74 -21.64
CA ILE A 32 -14.06 3.43 -20.33
C ILE A 32 -13.49 2.00 -20.28
N VAL A 33 -14.11 1.04 -20.98
CA VAL A 33 -13.61 -0.35 -21.06
C VAL A 33 -12.24 -0.40 -21.73
N ASP A 34 -12.07 0.32 -22.83
CA ASP A 34 -10.81 0.41 -23.56
C ASP A 34 -9.73 1.12 -22.72
N LEU A 35 -10.09 2.21 -22.04
CA LEU A 35 -9.16 2.92 -21.15
C LEU A 35 -8.69 2.06 -19.98
N MET A 36 -9.61 1.37 -19.29
CA MET A 36 -9.27 0.46 -18.19
C MET A 36 -8.43 -0.72 -18.68
N SER A 37 -8.75 -1.28 -19.86
CA SER A 37 -7.97 -2.35 -20.49
C SER A 37 -6.54 -1.90 -20.76
N ARG A 38 -6.36 -0.73 -21.39
CA ARG A 38 -5.04 -0.13 -21.66
C ARG A 38 -4.26 0.13 -20.37
N TYR A 39 -4.92 0.62 -19.33
CA TYR A 39 -4.28 0.87 -18.04
C TYR A 39 -3.78 -0.43 -17.39
N TYR A 40 -4.60 -1.49 -17.33
CA TYR A 40 -4.17 -2.79 -16.80
C TYR A 40 -3.06 -3.43 -17.64
N GLN A 41 -3.15 -3.35 -18.96
CA GLN A 41 -2.09 -3.81 -19.86
C GLN A 41 -0.77 -3.06 -19.63
N LEU A 42 -0.83 -1.74 -19.39
CA LEU A 42 0.35 -0.95 -19.05
C LEU A 42 0.98 -1.42 -17.74
N LEU A 43 0.19 -1.62 -16.68
CA LEU A 43 0.69 -2.15 -15.40
C LEU A 43 1.31 -3.54 -15.58
N SER A 44 0.70 -4.40 -16.39
CA SER A 44 1.27 -5.72 -16.69
C SER A 44 2.58 -5.63 -17.48
N ARG A 45 2.66 -4.72 -18.46
CA ARG A 45 3.89 -4.45 -19.21
C ARG A 45 5.02 -3.95 -18.32
N MET A 46 4.70 -3.22 -17.25
CA MET A 46 5.65 -2.80 -16.20
C MET A 46 6.04 -3.92 -15.22
N ARG A 47 5.64 -5.18 -15.48
CA ARG A 47 5.85 -6.34 -14.60
C ARG A 47 5.21 -6.17 -13.23
N TYR A 48 4.17 -5.35 -13.11
CA TYR A 48 3.47 -5.20 -11.84
C TYR A 48 2.78 -6.52 -11.48
N PHE A 49 2.03 -7.08 -12.43
CA PHE A 49 1.41 -8.41 -12.35
C PHE A 49 1.42 -9.10 -13.73
N PRO A 50 1.33 -10.43 -13.81
CA PRO A 50 1.29 -11.14 -15.09
C PRO A 50 -0.01 -10.87 -15.85
N GLU A 51 0.09 -10.79 -17.18
CA GLU A 51 -1.04 -10.51 -18.07
C GLU A 51 -2.19 -11.51 -17.92
N SER A 52 -1.86 -12.76 -17.57
CA SER A 52 -2.83 -13.83 -17.31
C SER A 52 -3.82 -13.53 -16.18
N ARG A 53 -3.54 -12.54 -15.32
CA ARG A 53 -4.47 -12.07 -14.29
C ARG A 53 -5.56 -11.15 -14.85
N ILE A 54 -5.38 -10.55 -16.02
CA ILE A 54 -6.41 -9.70 -16.64
C ILE A 54 -7.47 -10.60 -17.27
N LYS A 55 -8.72 -10.50 -16.81
CA LYS A 55 -9.87 -11.26 -17.28
C LYS A 55 -10.82 -10.35 -18.03
N TYR A 56 -10.93 -10.58 -19.33
CA TYR A 56 -11.85 -9.89 -20.22
C TYR A 56 -13.22 -10.57 -20.21
N PRO A 57 -14.30 -9.85 -20.59
CA PRO A 57 -15.60 -10.47 -20.82
C PRO A 57 -15.57 -11.46 -22.01
N PRO A 58 -16.50 -12.43 -22.09
CA PRO A 58 -17.52 -12.75 -21.08
C PRO A 58 -16.90 -13.35 -19.82
N HIS A 59 -17.45 -12.97 -18.66
CA HIS A 59 -16.89 -13.35 -17.37
C HIS A 59 -17.34 -14.73 -16.89
N ASP A 60 -16.42 -15.45 -16.24
CA ASP A 60 -16.68 -16.66 -15.48
C ASP A 60 -16.13 -16.49 -14.05
N PRO A 61 -16.97 -16.54 -12.99
CA PRO A 61 -18.43 -16.57 -13.06
C PRO A 61 -18.99 -15.24 -13.64
N PRO A 62 -20.22 -15.25 -14.20
CA PRO A 62 -20.86 -14.05 -14.71
C PRO A 62 -21.23 -13.07 -13.58
N ILE A 63 -21.43 -11.80 -13.93
CA ILE A 63 -21.97 -10.79 -13.00
C ILE A 63 -23.41 -11.15 -12.61
N ASP A 64 -23.73 -11.07 -11.31
CA ASP A 64 -25.10 -11.25 -10.80
C ASP A 64 -25.94 -10.01 -11.09
N VAL A 65 -26.55 -10.00 -12.29
CA VAL A 65 -27.36 -8.89 -12.82
C VAL A 65 -28.58 -8.59 -11.95
N GLU A 66 -29.28 -9.63 -11.48
CA GLU A 66 -30.47 -9.48 -10.64
C GLU A 66 -30.10 -8.88 -9.28
N PHE A 67 -28.99 -9.32 -8.68
CA PHE A 67 -28.51 -8.72 -7.45
C PHE A 67 -28.06 -7.27 -7.65
N ALA A 68 -27.32 -6.95 -8.71
CA ALA A 68 -26.95 -5.58 -9.02
C ALA A 68 -28.18 -4.66 -9.20
N ALA A 69 -29.23 -5.15 -9.88
CA ALA A 69 -30.49 -4.44 -10.00
C ALA A 69 -31.19 -4.25 -8.63
N SER A 70 -31.15 -5.26 -7.76
CA SER A 70 -31.72 -5.17 -6.41
C SER A 70 -31.04 -4.13 -5.52
N LEU A 71 -29.78 -3.79 -5.81
CA LEU A 71 -29.02 -2.71 -5.16
C LEU A 71 -29.36 -1.31 -5.71
N GLY A 72 -30.29 -1.23 -6.67
CA GLY A 72 -30.72 0.04 -7.26
C GLY A 72 -29.81 0.58 -8.36
N MET A 73 -28.89 -0.22 -8.91
CA MET A 73 -28.03 0.19 -10.02
C MET A 73 -28.83 0.34 -11.33
N GLU A 74 -28.54 1.38 -12.10
CA GLU A 74 -29.18 1.58 -13.40
C GLU A 74 -28.71 0.55 -14.45
N PRO A 75 -29.54 0.23 -15.48
CA PRO A 75 -29.17 -0.72 -16.53
C PRO A 75 -27.85 -0.42 -17.24
N ARG A 76 -27.46 0.86 -17.34
CA ARG A 76 -26.18 1.27 -17.94
C ARG A 76 -24.98 0.89 -17.09
N VAL A 77 -25.09 1.02 -15.77
CA VAL A 77 -24.05 0.56 -14.82
C VAL A 77 -23.93 -0.95 -14.87
N ILE A 78 -25.07 -1.67 -14.84
CA ILE A 78 -25.11 -3.12 -14.95
C ILE A 78 -24.52 -3.61 -16.28
N LYS A 79 -24.78 -2.90 -17.38
CA LYS A 79 -24.17 -3.21 -18.67
C LYS A 79 -22.66 -2.99 -18.65
N LEU A 80 -22.18 -1.92 -18.04
CA LEU A 80 -20.75 -1.64 -17.91
C LEU A 80 -20.03 -2.70 -17.06
N LEU A 81 -20.62 -3.14 -15.95
CA LEU A 81 -20.09 -4.24 -15.13
C LEU A 81 -19.85 -5.51 -15.94
N GLN A 82 -20.69 -5.80 -16.93
CA GLN A 82 -20.52 -6.99 -17.79
C GLN A 82 -19.45 -6.82 -18.88
N LEU A 83 -18.89 -5.62 -19.05
CA LEU A 83 -17.94 -5.29 -20.11
C LEU A 83 -16.53 -4.95 -19.59
N LEU A 84 -16.40 -4.54 -18.32
CA LEU A 84 -15.11 -4.13 -17.76
C LEU A 84 -14.15 -5.32 -17.65
N PRO A 85 -12.85 -5.12 -17.94
CA PRO A 85 -11.84 -6.10 -17.54
C PRO A 85 -11.71 -6.14 -16.01
N TYR A 86 -11.37 -7.31 -15.46
CA TYR A 86 -11.05 -7.49 -14.04
C TYR A 86 -9.64 -8.04 -13.87
N VAL A 87 -9.04 -7.82 -12.69
CA VAL A 87 -7.72 -8.38 -12.35
C VAL A 87 -7.87 -9.41 -11.24
N GLU A 88 -7.53 -10.66 -11.53
CA GLU A 88 -7.64 -11.76 -10.57
C GLU A 88 -6.45 -11.89 -9.63
N GLY A 89 -6.73 -12.43 -8.44
CA GLY A 89 -5.71 -12.72 -7.44
C GLY A 89 -5.08 -11.49 -6.79
N LEU A 90 -5.57 -10.29 -7.11
CA LEU A 90 -5.28 -9.05 -6.40
C LEU A 90 -6.54 -8.61 -5.66
N HIS A 91 -6.40 -8.25 -4.40
CA HIS A 91 -7.51 -7.84 -3.53
C HIS A 91 -6.95 -7.06 -2.35
N ASN A 92 -7.81 -6.37 -1.61
CA ASN A 92 -7.56 -5.74 -0.29
C ASN A 92 -6.08 -5.40 0.01
N GLU A 93 -5.75 -4.11 -0.07
CA GLU A 93 -4.40 -3.53 0.15
C GLU A 93 -3.45 -3.60 -1.06
N ASP A 94 -3.74 -4.44 -2.07
CA ASP A 94 -3.05 -4.37 -3.36
C ASP A 94 -3.45 -3.09 -4.10
N GLU A 95 -2.48 -2.20 -4.34
CA GLU A 95 -2.73 -0.88 -4.89
C GLU A 95 -3.00 -0.91 -6.40
N PHE A 96 -4.15 -0.39 -6.80
CA PHE A 96 -4.58 -0.14 -8.18
C PHE A 96 -4.23 1.29 -8.62
N ILE A 97 -4.83 2.29 -7.96
CA ILE A 97 -4.61 3.73 -8.17
C ILE A 97 -4.63 4.36 -6.79
N MET A 98 -3.64 5.20 -6.45
CA MET A 98 -3.60 6.00 -5.22
C MET A 98 -4.09 5.24 -3.97
N ARG A 99 -3.50 4.06 -3.73
CA ARG A 99 -3.79 3.12 -2.64
C ARG A 99 -5.20 2.49 -2.64
N GLY A 100 -6.07 2.81 -3.59
CA GLY A 100 -7.32 2.09 -3.82
C GLY A 100 -7.05 0.68 -4.37
N SER A 101 -7.93 -0.28 -4.10
CA SER A 101 -7.73 -1.67 -4.50
C SER A 101 -8.47 -2.05 -5.79
N PHE A 102 -8.01 -3.11 -6.47
CA PHE A 102 -8.67 -3.67 -7.66
C PHE A 102 -10.05 -4.23 -7.31
N ALA A 103 -11.09 -3.79 -8.02
CA ALA A 103 -12.44 -4.33 -7.87
C ALA A 103 -12.67 -5.57 -8.74
N ASP A 104 -13.27 -6.61 -8.15
CA ASP A 104 -13.81 -7.76 -8.87
C ASP A 104 -15.32 -7.90 -8.57
N PHE A 105 -16.13 -7.30 -9.43
CA PHE A 105 -17.59 -7.25 -9.27
C PHE A 105 -18.32 -8.55 -9.57
N ARG A 106 -17.60 -9.61 -9.99
CA ARG A 106 -18.16 -10.97 -10.01
C ARG A 106 -18.44 -11.47 -8.58
N LYS A 107 -17.81 -10.85 -7.58
CA LYS A 107 -18.02 -11.16 -6.16
C LYS A 107 -19.15 -10.30 -5.59
N LYS A 108 -20.20 -10.97 -5.10
CA LYS A 108 -21.40 -10.34 -4.50
C LYS A 108 -21.08 -9.28 -3.43
N ARG A 109 -20.11 -9.56 -2.55
CA ARG A 109 -19.66 -8.63 -1.49
C ARG A 109 -19.06 -7.34 -2.05
N VAL A 110 -18.38 -7.39 -3.20
CA VAL A 110 -17.76 -6.20 -3.82
C VAL A 110 -18.86 -5.32 -4.43
N LEU A 111 -19.84 -5.93 -5.10
CA LEU A 111 -21.05 -5.24 -5.59
C LEU A 111 -21.79 -4.53 -4.46
N GLU A 112 -22.10 -5.25 -3.38
CA GLU A 112 -22.82 -4.70 -2.23
C GLU A 112 -22.08 -3.50 -1.62
N ARG A 113 -20.77 -3.60 -1.42
CA ARG A 113 -19.97 -2.52 -0.84
C ARG A 113 -19.84 -1.29 -1.73
N SER A 114 -20.01 -1.44 -3.04
CA SER A 114 -19.88 -0.31 -3.96
C SER A 114 -20.96 0.75 -3.81
N THR A 115 -22.07 0.45 -3.12
CA THR A 115 -23.14 1.42 -2.83
C THR A 115 -22.84 2.30 -1.61
N ASP A 116 -21.98 1.84 -0.71
CA ASP A 116 -21.48 2.57 0.47
C ASP A 116 -19.97 2.32 0.66
N PRO A 117 -19.12 2.83 -0.25
CA PRO A 117 -17.69 2.52 -0.27
C PRO A 117 -16.92 3.03 0.96
N LYS A 118 -17.48 4.00 1.69
CA LYS A 118 -16.90 4.59 2.91
C LYS A 118 -17.47 3.99 4.20
N PHE A 119 -18.36 3.00 4.11
CA PHE A 119 -19.01 2.36 5.26
C PHE A 119 -19.72 3.36 6.19
N LEU A 120 -20.32 4.42 5.63
CA LEU A 120 -20.97 5.47 6.40
C LEU A 120 -22.36 5.09 6.89
N SER A 121 -22.97 4.04 6.30
CA SER A 121 -24.36 3.65 6.56
C SER A 121 -25.31 4.84 6.43
N PRO A 122 -25.40 5.46 5.24
CA PRO A 122 -26.11 6.72 5.07
C PRO A 122 -27.62 6.60 5.29
N ASP A 123 -28.24 7.71 5.68
CA ASP A 123 -29.70 7.84 5.71
C ASP A 123 -30.28 7.77 4.29
N LYS A 124 -31.52 7.27 4.17
CA LYS A 124 -32.21 7.21 2.88
C LYS A 124 -32.45 8.61 2.32
N GLY A 125 -32.12 8.80 1.05
CA GLY A 125 -32.39 10.03 0.32
C GLY A 125 -31.13 10.87 0.11
N PHE A 126 -30.86 11.14 -1.15
CA PHE A 126 -29.66 11.83 -1.63
C PHE A 126 -29.47 13.28 -1.19
N GLU A 127 -30.53 13.94 -0.72
CA GLU A 127 -30.56 15.36 -0.33
C GLU A 127 -30.58 15.56 1.19
N VAL A 128 -30.51 14.47 1.97
CA VAL A 128 -30.44 14.49 3.44
C VAL A 128 -28.99 14.75 3.87
N GLU A 129 -28.78 15.40 5.02
CA GLU A 129 -27.45 15.79 5.51
C GLU A 129 -26.44 14.63 5.57
N ASN A 130 -26.88 13.47 6.06
CA ASN A 130 -26.12 12.21 6.07
C ASN A 130 -26.66 11.21 5.03
N GLY A 131 -27.18 11.72 3.91
CA GLY A 131 -27.88 10.94 2.90
C GLY A 131 -26.97 10.05 2.07
N GLU A 132 -27.58 9.15 1.29
CA GLU A 132 -26.91 8.34 0.27
C GLU A 132 -26.05 9.24 -0.65
N TYR A 133 -24.93 8.72 -1.14
CA TYR A 133 -23.95 9.53 -1.89
C TYR A 133 -23.46 8.88 -3.18
N VAL A 134 -23.57 7.55 -3.32
CA VAL A 134 -23.37 6.87 -4.60
C VAL A 134 -24.70 6.84 -5.35
N ARG A 135 -24.79 7.56 -6.47
CA ARG A 135 -26.01 7.63 -7.29
C ARG A 135 -26.19 6.32 -8.10
N PRO A 136 -27.43 5.94 -8.48
CA PRO A 136 -27.73 4.74 -9.28
C PRO A 136 -26.97 4.61 -10.61
N TRP A 137 -26.53 5.74 -11.17
CA TRP A 137 -25.80 5.83 -12.44
C TRP A 137 -24.28 5.96 -12.26
N VAL A 138 -23.78 5.88 -11.02
CA VAL A 138 -22.36 5.96 -10.68
C VAL A 138 -21.85 4.56 -10.35
N LEU A 139 -20.73 4.18 -10.97
CA LEU A 139 -20.02 2.95 -10.65
C LEU A 139 -18.75 3.29 -9.86
N VAL A 140 -18.52 2.63 -8.72
CA VAL A 140 -17.23 2.68 -8.04
C VAL A 140 -16.28 1.70 -8.74
N LEU A 141 -15.12 2.16 -9.23
CA LEU A 141 -14.17 1.32 -9.99
C LEU A 141 -13.12 0.62 -9.11
N THR A 142 -13.01 1.01 -7.83
CA THR A 142 -12.10 0.44 -6.82
C THR A 142 -12.84 -0.48 -5.86
N GLU A 143 -12.18 -1.53 -5.36
CA GLU A 143 -12.72 -2.30 -4.24
C GLU A 143 -12.72 -1.44 -2.97
N CYS A 144 -13.83 -1.48 -2.24
CA CYS A 144 -14.03 -0.67 -1.05
C CYS A 144 -13.36 -1.32 0.17
N GLY A 145 -12.33 -0.66 0.68
CA GLY A 145 -11.57 -1.05 1.87
C GLY A 145 -11.47 0.08 2.89
N ASN A 146 -10.82 -0.16 4.03
CA ASN A 146 -10.74 0.81 5.14
C ASN A 146 -9.74 1.96 4.89
N ARG A 147 -9.05 1.99 3.75
CA ARG A 147 -8.00 2.95 3.37
C ARG A 147 -7.88 3.05 1.84
N GLY A 148 -7.38 4.17 1.34
CA GLY A 148 -7.01 4.36 -0.07
C GLY A 148 -7.95 5.26 -0.87
N SER A 149 -7.79 5.31 -2.19
CA SER A 149 -8.68 6.10 -3.04
C SER A 149 -9.97 5.38 -3.39
N ILE A 150 -11.05 6.14 -3.51
CA ILE A 150 -12.31 5.69 -4.10
C ILE A 150 -12.46 6.35 -5.47
N VAL A 151 -12.59 5.52 -6.51
CA VAL A 151 -12.74 5.99 -7.89
C VAL A 151 -14.21 5.87 -8.28
N TYR A 152 -14.92 6.99 -8.43
CA TYR A 152 -16.29 7.01 -8.90
C TYR A 152 -16.33 7.34 -10.39
N TYR A 153 -17.11 6.59 -11.17
CA TYR A 153 -17.33 6.82 -12.59
C TYR A 153 -18.82 7.10 -12.84
N ASP A 154 -19.12 8.31 -13.32
CA ASP A 154 -20.47 8.72 -13.66
C ASP A 154 -20.80 8.32 -15.11
N THR A 155 -21.68 7.34 -15.28
CA THR A 155 -22.07 6.81 -16.60
C THR A 155 -22.95 7.77 -17.41
N ARG A 156 -23.36 8.92 -16.87
CA ARG A 156 -24.17 9.90 -17.62
C ARG A 156 -23.32 10.92 -18.37
N ASN A 157 -22.16 11.28 -17.82
CA ASN A 157 -21.26 12.27 -18.42
C ASN A 157 -19.87 11.70 -18.76
N GLY A 158 -19.52 10.51 -18.28
CA GLY A 158 -18.21 9.90 -18.51
C GLY A 158 -17.09 10.50 -17.68
N HIS A 159 -17.40 11.13 -16.54
CA HIS A 159 -16.41 11.73 -15.65
C HIS A 159 -15.99 10.76 -14.55
N ILE A 160 -14.74 10.89 -14.11
CA ILE A 160 -14.20 10.23 -12.92
C ILE A 160 -14.02 11.25 -11.80
N ILE A 161 -14.38 10.85 -10.59
CA ILE A 161 -14.05 11.51 -9.32
C ILE A 161 -13.07 10.59 -8.58
N LEU A 162 -11.96 11.15 -8.13
CA LEU A 162 -10.97 10.44 -7.33
C LEU A 162 -10.94 11.05 -5.92
N GLU A 163 -11.46 10.31 -4.94
CA GLU A 163 -11.58 10.73 -3.55
C GLU A 163 -10.59 9.97 -2.65
N ASP A 164 -10.02 10.64 -1.64
CA ASP A 164 -9.36 9.96 -0.52
C ASP A 164 -10.40 9.36 0.44
N PHE A 165 -10.13 8.19 1.03
CA PHE A 165 -11.02 7.60 2.04
C PHE A 165 -11.37 8.58 3.19
N TYR A 166 -10.43 9.42 3.61
CA TYR A 166 -10.62 10.44 4.65
C TYR A 166 -11.21 11.76 4.13
N GLY A 167 -11.50 11.83 2.82
CA GLY A 167 -12.13 12.95 2.15
C GLY A 167 -11.16 13.84 1.37
N GLY A 168 -11.70 14.59 0.42
CA GLY A 168 -10.93 15.42 -0.51
C GLY A 168 -10.50 14.66 -1.76
N SER A 169 -9.96 15.38 -2.74
CA SER A 169 -9.52 14.77 -4.00
C SER A 169 -8.07 14.33 -3.95
N LEU A 170 -7.80 13.11 -4.44
CA LEU A 170 -6.44 12.61 -4.67
C LEU A 170 -5.93 12.86 -6.10
N ASP A 171 -6.74 13.50 -6.94
CA ASP A 171 -6.33 13.78 -8.31
C ASP A 171 -5.22 14.85 -8.31
N PRO A 172 -4.02 14.54 -8.84
CA PRO A 172 -2.92 15.49 -8.90
C PRO A 172 -3.27 16.79 -9.63
N ALA A 173 -4.24 16.77 -10.55
CA ALA A 173 -4.72 17.95 -11.27
C ALA A 173 -5.34 19.01 -10.33
N PHE A 174 -5.76 18.61 -9.11
CA PHE A 174 -6.38 19.49 -8.13
C PHE A 174 -5.53 19.70 -6.85
N SER A 175 -4.32 19.15 -6.77
CA SER A 175 -3.47 19.18 -5.55
C SER A 175 -3.12 20.57 -5.02
N SER A 176 -3.21 21.61 -5.86
CA SER A 176 -2.97 23.01 -5.48
C SER A 176 -4.24 23.83 -5.22
N ARG A 177 -5.43 23.24 -5.37
CA ARG A 177 -6.70 23.95 -5.20
C ARG A 177 -7.27 23.70 -3.81
N ARG A 178 -7.60 24.78 -3.09
CA ARG A 178 -8.43 24.64 -1.87
C ARG A 178 -9.77 24.07 -2.29
N ASN A 179 -10.19 22.98 -1.64
CA ASN A 179 -11.55 22.49 -1.75
C ASN A 179 -12.50 23.65 -1.44
N GLY A 180 -13.46 23.89 -2.32
CA GLY A 180 -14.53 24.84 -2.05
C GLY A 180 -15.34 24.40 -0.83
N SER A 181 -16.06 25.32 -0.20
CA SER A 181 -17.07 24.93 0.79
C SER A 181 -18.10 24.00 0.13
N PRO A 182 -18.57 22.95 0.84
CA PRO A 182 -19.60 22.06 0.33
C PRO A 182 -20.79 22.88 -0.18
N SER A 183 -21.22 22.62 -1.41
CA SER A 183 -22.34 23.35 -2.01
C SER A 183 -23.70 22.71 -1.70
N PHE A 184 -23.69 21.46 -1.22
CA PHE A 184 -24.88 20.64 -0.99
C PHE A 184 -25.17 20.41 0.50
N THR A 185 -26.44 20.19 0.81
CA THR A 185 -26.91 19.83 2.17
C THR A 185 -26.32 18.49 2.62
N ASN A 186 -26.26 17.52 1.70
CA ASN A 186 -25.64 16.23 1.95
C ASN A 186 -24.11 16.37 2.01
N GLN A 187 -23.54 16.20 3.19
CA GLN A 187 -22.10 16.32 3.42
C GLN A 187 -21.32 15.17 2.76
N ASN A 188 -21.96 14.02 2.58
CA ASN A 188 -21.36 12.84 1.95
C ASN A 188 -21.37 12.92 0.42
N SER A 189 -22.10 13.90 -0.17
CA SER A 189 -22.27 13.97 -1.62
C SER A 189 -20.95 14.08 -2.36
N ILE A 190 -20.71 13.14 -3.28
CA ILE A 190 -19.54 13.14 -4.17
C ILE A 190 -19.54 14.35 -5.13
N ASP A 191 -20.67 15.04 -5.29
CA ASP A 191 -20.75 16.25 -6.13
C ASP A 191 -20.01 17.44 -5.52
N ASN A 192 -19.65 17.38 -4.23
CA ASN A 192 -18.75 18.34 -3.59
C ASN A 192 -17.29 18.22 -4.06
N LEU A 193 -16.94 17.13 -4.77
CA LEU A 193 -15.60 16.85 -5.23
C LEU A 193 -15.42 17.25 -6.70
N PRO A 194 -14.20 17.65 -7.10
CA PRO A 194 -13.90 17.91 -8.49
C PRO A 194 -13.91 16.60 -9.30
N SER A 195 -14.29 16.70 -10.57
CA SER A 195 -14.29 15.59 -11.52
C SER A 195 -13.67 16.02 -12.84
N ARG A 196 -13.19 15.05 -13.63
CA ARG A 196 -12.72 15.27 -15.01
C ARG A 196 -13.13 14.11 -15.92
N PRO A 197 -13.17 14.30 -17.25
CA PRO A 197 -13.43 13.22 -18.21
C PRO A 197 -12.51 12.02 -17.99
N ALA A 198 -13.05 10.81 -18.13
CA ALA A 198 -12.31 9.57 -17.88
C ALA A 198 -11.06 9.40 -18.76
N ASN A 199 -11.14 9.81 -20.02
CA ASN A 199 -10.02 9.80 -20.95
C ASN A 199 -8.88 10.71 -20.45
N GLU A 200 -9.20 11.95 -20.06
CA GLU A 200 -8.21 12.88 -19.53
C GLU A 200 -7.54 12.35 -18.25
N MET A 201 -8.31 11.69 -17.37
CA MET A 201 -7.78 11.13 -16.12
C MET A 201 -6.87 9.93 -16.35
N LEU A 202 -7.36 8.92 -17.06
CA LEU A 202 -6.63 7.68 -17.23
C LEU A 202 -5.42 7.86 -18.18
N GLU A 203 -5.49 8.75 -19.16
CA GLU A 203 -4.32 9.08 -19.99
C GLU A 203 -3.23 9.83 -19.21
N ASP A 204 -3.59 10.74 -18.32
CA ASP A 204 -2.63 11.36 -17.39
C ASP A 204 -1.97 10.32 -16.49
N PHE A 205 -2.73 9.38 -15.92
CA PHE A 205 -2.15 8.32 -15.08
C PHE A 205 -1.24 7.38 -15.89
N MET A 206 -1.66 6.99 -17.10
CA MET A 206 -0.80 6.20 -18.00
C MET A 206 0.49 6.95 -18.34
N ASN A 207 0.43 8.25 -18.61
CA ASN A 207 1.61 9.07 -18.88
C ASN A 207 2.55 9.15 -17.66
N ARG A 208 2.01 9.23 -16.43
CA ARG A 208 2.80 9.21 -15.19
C ARG A 208 3.54 7.89 -14.99
N HIS A 209 2.93 6.78 -15.38
CA HIS A 209 3.60 5.47 -15.40
C HIS A 209 4.67 5.38 -16.49
N GLN A 210 4.37 5.85 -17.70
CA GLN A 210 5.33 5.88 -18.81
C GLN A 210 6.58 6.71 -18.47
N THR A 211 6.40 7.85 -17.82
CA THR A 211 7.49 8.76 -17.39
C THR A 211 8.15 8.37 -16.07
N LEU A 212 7.72 7.25 -15.45
CA LEU A 212 8.19 6.78 -14.14
C LEU A 212 8.02 7.80 -13.02
N GLU A 213 7.08 8.74 -13.15
CA GLU A 213 6.62 9.54 -12.02
C GLU A 213 5.92 8.63 -11.00
N TRP A 214 5.18 7.63 -11.50
CA TRP A 214 4.50 6.60 -10.73
C TRP A 214 5.05 5.23 -11.12
N ILE A 215 5.63 4.51 -10.16
CA ILE A 215 6.30 3.24 -10.41
C ILE A 215 5.54 2.12 -9.71
N PRO A 216 4.75 1.30 -10.43
CA PRO A 216 4.10 0.14 -9.85
C PRO A 216 5.16 -0.94 -9.61
N PHE A 217 5.33 -1.39 -8.38
CA PHE A 217 6.34 -2.38 -8.02
C PHE A 217 5.88 -3.24 -6.84
N HIS A 218 6.09 -4.55 -6.95
CA HIS A 218 5.87 -5.47 -5.84
C HIS A 218 7.15 -5.57 -5.00
N LEU A 219 7.10 -5.08 -3.76
CA LEU A 219 8.20 -5.21 -2.79
C LEU A 219 7.84 -6.20 -1.67
N ASN A 220 6.87 -5.81 -0.83
CA ASN A 220 6.22 -6.67 0.16
C ASN A 220 4.69 -6.72 -0.06
N ALA A 221 4.18 -5.79 -0.87
CA ALA A 221 2.80 -5.66 -1.31
C ALA A 221 2.82 -4.99 -2.68
N TYR A 222 1.74 -5.12 -3.44
CA TYR A 222 1.54 -4.38 -4.68
C TYR A 222 1.34 -2.90 -4.33
N ARG A 223 2.30 -2.06 -4.72
CA ARG A 223 2.30 -0.62 -4.43
C ARG A 223 2.73 0.21 -5.65
N ILE A 224 2.21 1.42 -5.76
CA ILE A 224 2.72 2.46 -6.66
C ILE A 224 3.62 3.41 -5.86
N PHE A 225 4.89 3.51 -6.26
CA PHE A 225 5.86 4.42 -5.68
C PHE A 225 5.82 5.76 -6.39
N HIS A 226 5.63 6.83 -5.64
CA HIS A 226 5.59 8.20 -6.18
C HIS A 226 6.94 8.90 -6.05
N LYS A 227 7.18 9.89 -6.92
CA LYS A 227 8.38 10.73 -6.86
C LYS A 227 8.58 11.33 -5.46
N GLY A 228 9.76 11.09 -4.89
CA GLY A 228 10.14 11.54 -3.55
C GLY A 228 9.90 10.52 -2.43
N GLU A 229 9.20 9.42 -2.72
CA GLU A 229 9.10 8.30 -1.78
C GLU A 229 10.40 7.49 -1.71
N LEU A 230 10.57 6.78 -0.60
CA LEU A 230 11.67 5.84 -0.40
C LEU A 230 11.69 4.81 -1.55
N HIS A 231 12.88 4.52 -2.07
CA HIS A 231 13.15 3.63 -3.21
C HIS A 231 12.72 4.13 -4.59
N HIS A 232 11.94 5.21 -4.72
CA HIS A 232 11.48 5.70 -6.03
C HIS A 232 12.63 5.92 -7.02
N ALA A 233 13.70 6.61 -6.59
CA ALA A 233 14.85 6.88 -7.45
C ALA A 233 15.58 5.61 -7.91
N GLU A 234 15.68 4.60 -7.04
CA GLU A 234 16.36 3.33 -7.33
C GLU A 234 15.51 2.47 -8.28
N LEU A 235 14.20 2.42 -8.05
CA LEU A 235 13.26 1.74 -8.93
C LEU A 235 13.21 2.42 -10.31
N LYS A 236 13.25 3.76 -10.35
CA LYS A 236 13.33 4.50 -11.60
C LYS A 236 14.56 4.10 -12.40
N GLN A 237 15.72 4.09 -11.75
CA GLN A 237 16.98 3.66 -12.37
C GLN A 237 16.89 2.21 -12.86
N LEU A 238 16.26 1.32 -12.10
CA LEU A 238 16.02 -0.06 -12.51
C LEU A 238 15.22 -0.14 -13.81
N PHE A 239 14.07 0.54 -13.90
CA PHE A 239 13.26 0.54 -15.13
C PHE A 239 14.00 1.15 -16.32
N GLU A 240 14.67 2.29 -16.14
CA GLU A 240 15.42 2.97 -17.22
C GLU A 240 16.60 2.11 -17.72
N TYR A 241 17.32 1.45 -16.80
CA TYR A 241 18.46 0.60 -17.16
C TYR A 241 18.05 -0.57 -18.06
N TYR A 242 16.86 -1.13 -17.83
CA TYR A 242 16.32 -2.23 -18.64
C TYR A 242 15.42 -1.75 -19.79
N GLY A 243 15.54 -0.47 -20.20
CA GLY A 243 15.01 0.02 -21.47
C GLY A 243 13.56 0.51 -21.45
N TRP A 244 12.96 0.74 -20.28
CA TRP A 244 11.64 1.35 -20.20
C TRP A 244 11.64 2.80 -20.75
N PRO A 245 10.61 3.25 -21.50
CA PRO A 245 9.40 2.51 -21.88
C PRO A 245 9.49 1.74 -23.22
N ASP A 246 10.41 2.11 -24.10
CA ASP A 246 10.33 1.72 -25.53
C ASP A 246 11.02 0.40 -25.86
N ASN A 247 12.14 0.09 -25.19
CA ASN A 247 12.98 -1.09 -25.45
C ASN A 247 13.08 -1.98 -24.20
N PHE A 248 11.96 -2.17 -23.51
CA PHE A 248 11.94 -2.79 -22.20
C PHE A 248 12.24 -4.30 -22.25
N ASP A 249 13.38 -4.70 -21.67
CA ASP A 249 13.79 -6.10 -21.51
C ASP A 249 13.18 -6.68 -20.22
N GLY A 250 11.93 -7.14 -20.33
CA GLY A 250 11.18 -7.73 -19.21
C GLY A 250 11.90 -8.91 -18.53
N PRO A 251 12.39 -9.93 -19.27
CA PRO A 251 13.11 -11.05 -18.68
C PRO A 251 14.35 -10.65 -17.88
N SER A 252 15.19 -9.75 -18.39
CA SER A 252 16.37 -9.28 -17.65
C SER A 252 15.98 -8.38 -16.47
N PHE A 253 14.94 -7.56 -16.65
CA PHE A 253 14.37 -6.75 -15.57
C PHE A 253 13.93 -7.61 -14.39
N ASP A 254 13.21 -8.72 -14.62
CA ASP A 254 12.73 -9.57 -13.52
C ASP A 254 13.89 -10.11 -12.65
N VAL A 255 14.99 -10.52 -13.30
CA VAL A 255 16.18 -11.02 -12.60
C VAL A 255 16.81 -9.90 -11.77
N ALA A 256 16.90 -8.69 -12.32
CA ALA A 256 17.46 -7.54 -11.63
C ALA A 256 16.56 -7.03 -10.50
N ALA A 257 15.25 -7.02 -10.71
CA ALA A 257 14.24 -6.66 -9.72
C ALA A 257 14.33 -7.58 -8.50
N GLU A 258 14.46 -8.89 -8.72
CA GLU A 258 14.59 -9.84 -7.61
C GLU A 258 15.91 -9.68 -6.84
N ARG A 259 17.01 -9.46 -7.56
CA ARG A 259 18.29 -9.15 -6.93
C ARG A 259 18.22 -7.84 -6.13
N TRP A 260 17.57 -6.81 -6.65
CA TRP A 260 17.37 -5.54 -5.94
C TRP A 260 16.48 -5.72 -4.70
N ARG A 261 15.39 -6.50 -4.77
CA ARG A 261 14.57 -6.84 -3.58
C ARG A 261 15.39 -7.53 -2.51
N THR A 262 16.20 -8.51 -2.92
CA THR A 262 17.08 -9.25 -1.99
C THR A 262 18.09 -8.30 -1.34
N PHE A 263 18.74 -7.45 -2.14
CA PHE A 263 19.63 -6.40 -1.63
C PHE A 263 18.90 -5.46 -0.66
N ASN A 264 17.66 -5.04 -0.98
CA ASN A 264 16.90 -4.15 -0.11
C ASN A 264 16.59 -4.78 1.26
N ARG A 265 16.33 -6.09 1.31
CA ARG A 265 16.19 -6.83 2.58
C ARG A 265 17.49 -6.83 3.37
N VAL A 266 18.61 -7.10 2.72
CA VAL A 266 19.95 -7.09 3.35
C VAL A 266 20.30 -5.70 3.88
N ARG A 267 20.08 -4.65 3.08
CA ARG A 267 20.22 -3.26 3.50
C ARG A 267 19.36 -2.96 4.73
N GLY A 268 18.11 -3.42 4.75
CA GLY A 268 17.24 -3.31 5.92
C GLY A 268 17.82 -3.94 7.18
N LEU A 269 18.45 -5.12 7.08
CA LEU A 269 19.12 -5.78 8.22
C LEU A 269 20.30 -4.96 8.75
N VAL A 270 21.11 -4.37 7.86
CA VAL A 270 22.24 -3.50 8.23
C VAL A 270 21.71 -2.23 8.91
N GLU A 271 20.70 -1.57 8.31
CA GLU A 271 20.08 -0.37 8.89
C GLU A 271 19.43 -0.64 10.25
N ASP A 272 18.75 -1.78 10.43
CA ASP A 272 18.14 -2.15 11.70
C ASP A 272 19.17 -2.39 12.79
N LYS A 273 20.32 -3.00 12.46
CA LYS A 273 21.45 -3.15 13.38
C LYS A 273 21.99 -1.77 13.80
N LYS A 274 22.22 -0.86 12.84
CA LYS A 274 22.66 0.52 13.11
C LYS A 274 21.65 1.31 13.95
N ARG A 275 20.35 1.07 13.77
CA ARG A 275 19.27 1.72 14.53
C ARG A 275 19.01 1.07 15.89
N LYS A 276 19.53 -0.14 16.18
CA LYS A 276 19.25 -0.88 17.41
C LYS A 276 19.72 -0.11 18.64
N ALA A 277 20.99 0.30 18.70
CA ALA A 277 21.53 1.03 19.86
C ALA A 277 20.80 2.36 20.11
N PRO A 278 20.56 3.24 19.11
CA PRO A 278 19.75 4.44 19.30
C PRO A 278 18.32 4.18 19.80
N LYS A 279 17.64 3.15 19.26
CA LYS A 279 16.29 2.77 19.68
C LYS A 279 16.27 2.31 21.15
N VAL A 280 17.19 1.41 21.52
CA VAL A 280 17.28 0.89 22.89
C VAL A 280 17.71 1.99 23.87
N LYS A 281 18.60 2.90 23.46
CA LYS A 281 18.99 4.07 24.25
C LYS A 281 17.81 5.01 24.51
N HIS A 282 17.01 5.28 23.49
CA HIS A 282 15.78 6.05 23.65
C HIS A 282 14.79 5.38 24.62
N LEU A 283 14.60 4.06 24.49
CA LEU A 283 13.74 3.29 25.39
C LEU A 283 14.28 3.28 26.83
N SER A 284 15.60 3.14 27.00
CA SER A 284 16.28 3.20 28.30
C SER A 284 16.06 4.55 28.96
N ASN A 285 16.23 5.65 28.22
CA ASN A 285 15.98 7.00 28.73
C ASN A 285 14.52 7.21 29.15
N ILE A 286 13.54 6.73 28.37
CA ILE A 286 12.11 6.82 28.73
C ILE A 286 11.81 5.99 29.99
N THR A 287 12.32 4.76 30.03
CA THR A 287 12.07 3.83 31.14
C THR A 287 12.73 4.33 32.42
N GLY A 288 13.97 4.84 32.32
CA GLY A 288 14.70 5.45 33.42
C GLY A 288 14.03 6.71 33.94
N ARG A 289 13.54 7.60 33.06
CA ARG A 289 12.76 8.79 33.46
C ARG A 289 11.50 8.39 34.23
N ARG A 290 10.74 7.43 33.71
CA ARG A 290 9.51 6.92 34.37
C ARG A 290 9.82 6.26 35.71
N LEU A 291 10.92 5.52 35.82
CA LEU A 291 11.35 4.96 37.10
C LEU A 291 11.73 6.06 38.09
N GLN A 292 12.49 7.06 37.64
CA GLN A 292 12.90 8.19 38.47
C GLN A 292 11.70 9.01 38.96
N GLU A 293 10.68 9.22 38.12
CA GLU A 293 9.42 9.86 38.53
C GLU A 293 8.75 9.10 39.69
N TYR A 294 8.72 7.76 39.63
CA TYR A 294 8.16 6.93 40.70
C TYR A 294 9.03 6.93 41.96
N LEU A 295 10.36 6.91 41.81
CA LEU A 295 11.30 7.02 42.94
C LEU A 295 11.20 8.37 43.63
N ASN A 296 11.11 9.47 42.87
CA ASN A 296 10.92 10.81 43.42
C ASN A 296 9.57 10.91 44.14
N ARG A 297 8.47 10.40 43.56
CA ARG A 297 7.18 10.33 44.25
C ARG A 297 7.27 9.56 45.56
N ARG A 298 7.95 8.42 45.57
CA ARG A 298 8.20 7.65 46.81
C ARG A 298 9.00 8.44 47.84
N GLN A 299 10.05 9.14 47.42
CA GLN A 299 10.97 9.88 48.30
C GLN A 299 10.35 11.17 48.85
N ASP A 300 9.57 11.89 48.06
CA ASP A 300 8.90 13.14 48.45
C ASP A 300 7.68 12.91 49.37
N GLY A 301 7.44 11.66 49.80
CA GLY A 301 6.23 11.28 50.53
C GLY A 301 4.95 11.33 49.69
N VAL A 302 5.10 11.42 48.37
CA VAL A 302 4.05 11.51 47.35
C VAL A 302 3.80 10.17 46.69
N TRP A 303 4.02 9.05 47.40
CA TRP A 303 3.14 7.92 47.08
C TRP A 303 1.68 8.42 47.11
N ASP A 304 1.41 9.40 48.01
CA ASP A 304 0.09 9.95 48.22
C ASP A 304 -0.04 11.19 49.14
N GLY A 305 0.96 11.64 49.90
CA GLY A 305 0.78 12.80 50.82
C GLY A 305 -0.40 12.65 51.81
N ASN A 306 -0.94 11.43 51.92
CA ASN A 306 -2.13 11.07 52.66
C ASN A 306 -1.72 10.05 53.73
N PRO A 307 -1.60 10.45 55.00
CA PRO A 307 -1.18 9.54 56.07
C PRO A 307 -2.15 8.37 56.33
N ASN A 308 -3.30 8.30 55.65
CA ASN A 308 -4.34 7.29 55.82
C ASN A 308 -4.53 6.34 54.61
N MET A 309 -3.56 6.24 53.69
CA MET A 309 -3.69 5.29 52.57
C MET A 309 -3.77 3.83 53.05
N PRO A 310 -4.71 3.02 52.52
CA PRO A 310 -4.82 1.62 52.87
C PRO A 310 -3.55 0.85 52.52
N THR A 311 -3.13 -0.06 53.41
CA THR A 311 -1.95 -0.93 53.20
C THR A 311 -1.99 -1.68 51.87
N GLU A 312 -3.18 -2.08 51.39
CA GLU A 312 -3.33 -2.74 50.08
C GLU A 312 -2.95 -1.84 48.89
N GLU A 313 -3.20 -0.53 48.97
CA GLU A 313 -2.80 0.41 47.92
C GLU A 313 -1.29 0.62 47.92
N VAL A 314 -0.68 0.75 49.10
CA VAL A 314 0.78 0.84 49.25
C VAL A 314 1.46 -0.40 48.68
N THR A 315 0.95 -1.61 48.96
CA THR A 315 1.50 -2.85 48.41
C THR A 315 1.43 -2.90 46.88
N LYS A 316 0.29 -2.51 46.27
CA LYS A 316 0.14 -2.46 44.81
C LYS A 316 1.14 -1.49 44.16
N LEU A 317 1.35 -0.37 44.81
CA LEU A 317 2.28 0.67 44.42
C LEU A 317 3.74 0.17 44.49
N GLU A 318 4.13 -0.49 45.59
CA GLU A 318 5.46 -1.11 45.71
C GLU A 318 5.69 -2.24 44.67
N GLU A 319 4.68 -3.08 44.40
CA GLU A 319 4.74 -4.06 43.31
C GLU A 319 4.92 -3.41 41.94
N GLU A 320 4.27 -2.27 41.69
CA GLU A 320 4.43 -1.52 40.44
C GLU A 320 5.83 -0.94 40.31
N LEU A 321 6.40 -0.41 41.40
CA LEU A 321 7.78 0.07 41.44
C LEU A 321 8.78 -1.06 41.17
N GLU A 322 8.56 -2.25 41.73
CA GLU A 322 9.40 -3.41 41.48
C GLU A 322 9.33 -3.85 40.01
N LYS A 323 8.12 -3.93 39.44
CA LYS A 323 7.92 -4.23 38.00
C LYS A 323 8.66 -3.23 37.11
N ARG A 324 8.59 -1.94 37.42
CA ARG A 324 9.28 -0.87 36.67
C ARG A 324 10.80 -0.93 36.83
N THR A 325 11.29 -1.28 38.02
CA THR A 325 12.73 -1.48 38.29
C THR A 325 13.27 -2.64 37.45
N ARG A 326 12.57 -3.78 37.44
CA ARG A 326 12.94 -4.93 36.58
C ARG A 326 12.90 -4.58 35.11
N ALA A 327 11.87 -3.85 34.66
CA ALA A 327 11.78 -3.38 33.27
C ALA A 327 12.96 -2.47 32.89
N TYR A 328 13.38 -1.56 33.79
CA TYR A 328 14.56 -0.73 33.58
C TYR A 328 15.85 -1.54 33.49
N GLN A 329 16.05 -2.52 34.39
CA GLN A 329 17.22 -3.41 34.35
C GLN A 329 17.33 -4.15 33.01
N ILE A 330 16.23 -4.77 32.55
CA ILE A 330 16.19 -5.47 31.26
C ILE A 330 16.59 -4.54 30.11
N VAL A 331 16.02 -3.33 30.07
CA VAL A 331 16.32 -2.37 29.00
C VAL A 331 17.76 -1.83 29.09
N SER A 332 18.29 -1.68 30.31
CA SER A 332 19.67 -1.27 30.54
C SER A 332 20.67 -2.34 30.11
N GLU A 333 20.38 -3.62 30.37
CA GLU A 333 21.18 -4.75 29.86
C GLU A 333 21.17 -4.78 28.34
N GLN A 334 19.99 -4.67 27.72
CA GLN A 334 19.86 -4.58 26.27
C GLN A 334 20.61 -3.38 25.67
N LEU A 335 20.69 -2.26 26.38
CA LEU A 335 21.45 -1.10 25.94
C LEU A 335 22.94 -1.41 25.94
N SER A 336 23.45 -1.99 27.01
CA SER A 336 24.86 -2.40 27.12
C SER A 336 25.24 -3.38 26.00
N GLU A 337 24.41 -4.39 25.75
CA GLU A 337 24.61 -5.33 24.64
C GLU A 337 24.60 -4.62 23.28
N ALA A 338 23.67 -3.67 23.08
CA ALA A 338 23.57 -2.94 21.82
C ALA A 338 24.72 -1.96 21.60
N GLU A 339 25.24 -1.33 22.66
CA GLU A 339 26.41 -0.46 22.61
C GLU A 339 27.70 -1.25 22.37
N GLU A 340 27.88 -2.42 23.02
CA GLU A 340 29.00 -3.32 22.74
C GLU A 340 28.97 -3.86 21.30
N MET A 341 27.79 -4.19 20.78
CA MET A 341 27.61 -4.55 19.37
C MET A 341 27.90 -3.38 18.41
N ALA A 342 27.68 -2.14 18.84
CA ALA A 342 27.92 -0.93 18.07
C ALA A 342 29.39 -0.51 18.07
N GLU A 343 30.11 -0.70 19.18
CA GLU A 343 31.55 -0.46 19.28
C GLU A 343 32.37 -1.47 18.48
N ASN A 344 31.88 -2.72 18.39
CA ASN A 344 32.45 -3.77 17.55
C ASN A 344 31.93 -3.74 16.09
N VAL A 345 31.45 -2.59 15.60
CA VAL A 345 31.01 -2.44 14.20
C VAL A 345 32.24 -2.47 13.30
N ALA A 346 32.52 -3.68 12.83
CA ALA A 346 33.07 -4.01 11.53
C ALA A 346 32.74 -2.95 10.46
N GLY A 347 33.67 -2.67 9.53
CA GLY A 347 33.43 -1.68 8.48
C GLY A 347 32.15 -1.95 7.69
N ASP A 348 31.56 -0.94 7.04
CA ASP A 348 30.29 -1.06 6.31
C ASP A 348 30.24 -2.30 5.38
N ASP A 349 31.36 -2.60 4.72
CA ASP A 349 31.54 -3.78 3.88
C ASP A 349 31.36 -5.11 4.61
N GLU A 350 31.98 -5.26 5.78
CA GLU A 350 31.89 -6.45 6.61
C GLU A 350 30.47 -6.62 7.19
N GLU A 351 29.77 -5.52 7.48
CA GLU A 351 28.36 -5.57 7.87
C GLU A 351 27.46 -6.09 6.75
N PHE A 352 27.68 -5.63 5.52
CA PHE A 352 26.96 -6.13 4.35
C PHE A 352 27.25 -7.61 4.10
N GLU A 353 28.50 -8.03 4.17
CA GLU A 353 28.88 -9.44 4.00
C GLU A 353 28.24 -10.34 5.07
N SER A 354 28.25 -9.90 6.32
CA SER A 354 27.58 -10.59 7.43
C SER A 354 26.06 -10.66 7.23
N ALA A 355 25.43 -9.56 6.81
CA ALA A 355 24.00 -9.51 6.54
C ALA A 355 23.59 -10.38 5.35
N TRP A 356 24.39 -10.39 4.27
CA TRP A 356 24.20 -11.30 3.14
C TRP A 356 24.30 -12.75 3.55
N LYS A 357 25.34 -13.12 4.31
CA LYS A 357 25.52 -14.48 4.81
C LYS A 357 24.32 -14.93 5.64
N LYS A 358 23.87 -14.09 6.57
CA LYS A 358 22.68 -14.35 7.39
C LYS A 358 21.41 -14.52 6.56
N GLN A 359 21.21 -13.71 5.54
CA GLN A 359 20.06 -13.81 4.63
C GLN A 359 20.09 -15.12 3.86
N ILE A 360 21.24 -15.49 3.28
CA ILE A 360 21.40 -16.72 2.50
C ILE A 360 21.23 -17.96 3.39
N GLU A 361 21.82 -17.98 4.59
CA GLU A 361 21.67 -19.08 5.55
C GLU A 361 20.21 -19.26 5.98
N SER A 362 19.47 -18.16 6.15
CA SER A 362 18.04 -18.20 6.50
C SER A 362 17.22 -18.85 5.37
N TYR A 363 17.54 -18.53 4.11
CA TYR A 363 16.94 -19.20 2.96
C TYR A 363 17.29 -20.69 2.88
N ILE A 364 18.57 -21.05 3.01
CA ILE A 364 18.99 -22.46 3.02
C ILE A 364 18.24 -23.24 4.10
N ARG A 365 18.09 -22.67 5.30
CA ARG A 365 17.33 -23.30 6.39
C ARG A 365 15.87 -23.51 6.03
N TRP A 366 15.23 -22.52 5.40
CA TRP A 366 13.85 -22.63 4.94
C TRP A 366 13.69 -23.71 3.86
N ILE A 367 14.54 -23.73 2.83
CA ILE A 367 14.50 -24.75 1.76
C ILE A 367 14.74 -26.14 2.35
N LYS A 368 15.72 -26.31 3.24
CA LYS A 368 15.98 -27.60 3.93
C LYS A 368 14.76 -28.06 4.73
N SER A 369 14.09 -27.15 5.44
CA SER A 369 12.85 -27.48 6.18
C SER A 369 11.73 -27.94 5.25
N ASN A 370 11.57 -27.31 4.08
CA ASN A 370 10.58 -27.74 3.09
C ASN A 370 10.96 -29.09 2.50
N LEU A 371 12.20 -29.26 2.05
CA LEU A 371 12.72 -30.51 1.51
C LEU A 371 12.55 -31.68 2.49
N ASP A 372 12.79 -31.46 3.79
CA ASP A 372 12.57 -32.46 4.83
C ASP A 372 11.09 -32.81 5.01
N PHE A 373 10.19 -31.83 4.85
CA PHE A 373 8.74 -32.05 4.86
C PHE A 373 8.29 -32.86 3.64
N SER A 374 8.78 -32.50 2.45
CA SER A 374 8.53 -33.17 1.17
C SER A 374 8.97 -34.63 1.18
N LYS A 375 10.10 -34.95 1.82
CA LYS A 375 10.64 -36.30 1.92
C LYS A 375 9.91 -37.20 2.94
N ARG A 376 9.01 -36.64 3.77
CA ARG A 376 8.20 -37.38 4.76
C ARG A 376 6.81 -37.70 4.21
N ASP A 377 5.95 -38.32 5.04
CA ASP A 377 4.57 -38.75 4.71
C ASP A 377 3.64 -37.63 4.16
N GLY A 378 4.02 -36.35 4.27
CA GLY A 378 3.31 -35.21 3.69
C GLY A 378 3.47 -35.06 2.17
N GLY A 379 4.51 -35.67 1.58
CA GLY A 379 4.89 -35.53 0.17
C GLY A 379 4.22 -36.50 -0.80
N LYS A 380 3.03 -37.04 -0.49
CA LYS A 380 2.30 -37.97 -1.39
C LYS A 380 1.97 -37.38 -2.77
N PHE A 381 2.20 -36.08 -2.97
CA PHE A 381 1.87 -35.33 -4.18
C PHE A 381 3.06 -34.54 -4.74
N GLU A 382 4.25 -34.63 -4.14
CA GLU A 382 5.39 -33.81 -4.54
C GLU A 382 6.27 -34.53 -5.55
N VAL A 383 6.61 -33.85 -6.64
CA VAL A 383 7.25 -34.45 -7.82
C VAL A 383 8.75 -34.54 -7.57
N GLU A 384 9.40 -35.65 -7.96
CA GLU A 384 10.85 -35.86 -7.86
C GLU A 384 11.67 -34.67 -8.41
N GLU A 385 11.13 -34.01 -9.43
CA GLU A 385 11.67 -32.80 -10.04
C GLU A 385 11.74 -31.59 -9.09
N GLU A 386 10.74 -31.39 -8.22
CA GLU A 386 10.71 -30.30 -7.23
C GLU A 386 11.74 -30.54 -6.12
N THR A 387 11.89 -31.80 -5.69
CA THR A 387 12.92 -32.20 -4.72
C THR A 387 14.32 -31.94 -5.26
N LYS A 388 14.58 -32.34 -6.51
CA LYS A 388 15.86 -32.10 -7.18
C LYS A 388 16.16 -30.61 -7.33
N LYS A 389 15.16 -29.82 -7.69
CA LYS A 389 15.27 -28.36 -7.79
C LYS A 389 15.64 -27.72 -6.45
N MET A 390 14.98 -28.11 -5.36
CA MET A 390 15.33 -27.61 -4.02
C MET A 390 16.77 -27.95 -3.61
N GLU A 391 17.27 -29.13 -3.96
CA GLU A 391 18.68 -29.51 -3.72
C GLU A 391 19.66 -28.69 -4.58
N GLU A 392 19.31 -28.41 -5.84
CA GLU A 392 20.06 -27.51 -6.72
C GLU A 392 20.10 -26.08 -6.17
N ASP A 393 18.97 -25.57 -5.66
CA ASP A 393 18.86 -24.26 -5.05
C ASP A 393 19.74 -24.15 -3.79
N ILE A 394 19.71 -25.15 -2.90
CA ILE A 394 20.58 -25.20 -1.70
C ILE A 394 22.05 -25.12 -2.12
N ARG A 395 22.48 -25.94 -3.07
CA ARG A 395 23.87 -25.96 -3.55
C ARG A 395 24.28 -24.61 -4.16
N GLY A 396 23.39 -23.97 -4.92
CA GLY A 396 23.61 -22.64 -5.48
C GLY A 396 23.75 -21.56 -4.40
N LEU A 397 22.98 -21.64 -3.32
CA LEU A 397 23.06 -20.72 -2.18
C LEU A 397 24.33 -20.96 -1.34
N GLU A 398 24.72 -22.21 -1.11
CA GLU A 398 25.97 -22.57 -0.43
C GLU A 398 27.20 -22.04 -1.20
N GLU A 399 27.16 -22.08 -2.54
CA GLU A 399 28.18 -21.46 -3.37
C GLU A 399 28.22 -19.93 -3.21
N LYS A 400 27.05 -19.26 -3.17
CA LYS A 400 26.99 -17.81 -2.94
C LYS A 400 27.58 -17.39 -1.59
N ILE A 401 27.45 -18.21 -0.55
CA ILE A 401 28.09 -17.94 0.75
C ILE A 401 29.62 -17.90 0.61
N ARG A 402 30.22 -18.77 -0.21
CA ARG A 402 31.67 -18.78 -0.46
C ARG A 402 32.16 -17.51 -1.15
N HIS A 403 31.27 -16.85 -1.89
CA HIS A 403 31.57 -15.64 -2.68
C HIS A 403 30.80 -14.40 -2.16
N VAL A 404 30.47 -14.36 -0.87
CA VAL A 404 29.63 -13.30 -0.29
C VAL A 404 30.18 -11.88 -0.50
N ALA A 405 31.50 -11.72 -0.52
CA ALA A 405 32.17 -10.43 -0.76
C ALA A 405 31.92 -9.85 -2.16
N SER A 406 31.48 -10.68 -3.11
CA SER A 406 31.12 -10.26 -4.47
C SER A 406 29.66 -9.83 -4.63
N LEU A 407 28.85 -9.96 -3.57
CA LEU A 407 27.44 -9.60 -3.62
C LEU A 407 27.26 -8.07 -3.53
N PRO A 408 26.15 -7.53 -4.06
CA PRO A 408 25.92 -6.08 -4.07
C PRO A 408 25.96 -5.45 -2.68
N LYS A 409 26.72 -4.37 -2.54
CA LYS A 409 26.78 -3.50 -1.37
C LYS A 409 26.02 -2.19 -1.59
N THR A 410 25.71 -1.88 -2.86
CA THR A 410 24.91 -0.71 -3.25
C THR A 410 23.71 -1.09 -4.12
N SER A 411 22.72 -0.18 -4.21
CA SER A 411 21.57 -0.37 -5.09
C SER A 411 21.96 -0.37 -6.56
N GLU A 412 22.95 0.43 -6.95
CA GLU A 412 23.47 0.47 -8.32
C GLU A 412 24.08 -0.88 -8.75
N GLU A 413 24.87 -1.51 -7.88
CA GLU A 413 25.40 -2.87 -8.10
C GLU A 413 24.29 -3.91 -8.17
N ALA A 414 23.22 -3.75 -7.37
CA ALA A 414 22.08 -4.65 -7.41
C ALA A 414 21.22 -4.47 -8.67
N ILE A 415 21.27 -3.32 -9.33
CA ILE A 415 20.55 -3.04 -10.58
C ILE A 415 21.34 -3.55 -11.80
N LYS A 416 22.65 -3.26 -11.87
CA LYS A 416 23.52 -3.64 -13.00
C LYS A 416 23.79 -5.14 -13.05
N PRO A 417 23.80 -5.81 -14.21
CA PRO A 417 24.11 -7.23 -14.30
C PRO A 417 25.48 -7.53 -13.66
N PRO A 418 25.64 -8.73 -13.06
CA PRO A 418 26.94 -9.14 -12.53
C PRO A 418 27.98 -9.08 -13.67
N GLY A 419 29.18 -8.61 -13.37
CA GLY A 419 30.28 -8.67 -14.34
C GLY A 419 30.54 -10.10 -14.83
N PRO A 420 31.30 -10.30 -15.92
CA PRO A 420 31.53 -11.62 -16.52
C PRO A 420 32.18 -12.65 -15.57
N THR A 421 32.76 -12.19 -14.45
CA THR A 421 33.37 -13.01 -13.39
C THR A 421 32.44 -13.33 -12.22
N ALA A 422 31.23 -12.76 -12.17
CA ALA A 422 30.30 -12.95 -11.07
C ALA A 422 29.27 -14.05 -11.40
N ILE A 423 28.94 -14.86 -10.38
CA ILE A 423 28.08 -16.04 -10.50
C ILE A 423 26.72 -15.63 -11.08
N ARG A 424 26.29 -16.28 -12.16
CA ARG A 424 24.99 -16.00 -12.81
C ARG A 424 23.85 -16.14 -11.80
N HIS A 425 23.12 -15.04 -11.58
CA HIS A 425 22.07 -14.92 -10.55
C HIS A 425 20.76 -15.67 -10.85
N GLU A 426 20.74 -16.60 -11.81
CA GLU A 426 19.51 -17.22 -12.35
C GLU A 426 18.74 -18.09 -11.32
N THR A 427 19.34 -18.42 -10.17
CA THR A 427 18.76 -19.28 -9.12
C THR A 427 17.78 -18.60 -8.16
N LEU A 428 17.43 -17.31 -8.33
CA LEU A 428 16.51 -16.61 -7.41
C LEU A 428 15.03 -16.63 -7.85
N LYS A 429 14.68 -17.33 -8.93
CA LYS A 429 13.32 -17.27 -9.49
C LYS A 429 12.20 -17.86 -8.61
N TYR A 430 12.49 -18.47 -7.48
CA TYR A 430 11.47 -19.19 -6.69
C TYR A 430 11.68 -19.14 -5.18
N VAL A 431 11.67 -17.96 -4.55
CA VAL A 431 11.31 -17.85 -3.12
C VAL A 431 10.70 -16.46 -2.82
N ILE A 432 9.43 -16.25 -3.15
CA ILE A 432 8.38 -15.49 -2.41
C ILE A 432 7.03 -15.99 -2.90
#